data_AF-A0A7S3G7I8-F1
#
_entry.id   AF-A0A7S3G7I8-F1
#
_cell.length_a   1.000
_cell.length_b   1.000
_cell.length_c   1.000
_cell.angle_alpha   90.00
_cell.angle_beta   90.00
_cell.angle_gamma   90.00
#
_symmetry.space_group_name_H-M   'P 1'
#
loop_
_entity.id
_entity.type
_entity.pdbx_description
1 polymer ?
#
loop_
_entity_poly.entity_id
_entity_poly.type
_entity_poly.pdbx_seq_one_letter_code
_entity_poly.pdbx_strand_id
1 'polypeptide(L)'
;MSAEQEIPKAAATAEAEAPAATASEQEKPAADPVVTPWEVEGDVDYEKLVKRFGSQYIRPEQIERMERLTGKKAHPWLRRGVFFSQRDFDKILDCYENKKPFYIYTGRGPSSDSLHLGHLVPFFFTKYLQDAFDVPLVIQVTDDEKFLWKDMKQEDCYKFARENIKDIIACGFDPEKTFIFSDFEYIGHMYKNICRIQKAVTYSQARGIFGFCDSDNIGKHGFPAIQAAPALPTSFPHIFGENKKPYCLIPCAIDQDPYFRMTRDVAPKLGYHKPALLHSKFFPALQGLNTKMSASSSSSAIYVTDTANQIKKKINKYAFSGGRVSAEEQREFGANVDVDVSYIYLSFFLDDDAKLKEIHDVCSSPPLRY
;
A
#
# COMPACT_ATOMS: atom_id res chain seq x y z
N MET A 1 4.50 -63.48 -46.38
CA MET A 1 4.65 -64.15 -47.69
C MET A 1 3.35 -63.90 -48.42
N SER A 2 3.22 -62.96 -49.35
CA SER A 2 4.01 -62.71 -50.56
C SER A 2 3.84 -61.23 -50.92
N ALA A 3 4.91 -60.45 -51.05
CA ALA A 3 5.69 -60.20 -52.27
C ALA A 3 5.22 -58.91 -52.99
N GLU A 4 6.21 -58.04 -53.18
CA GLU A 4 6.19 -56.68 -53.73
C GLU A 4 5.73 -56.62 -55.19
N GLN A 5 5.34 -55.43 -55.66
CA GLN A 5 5.85 -54.92 -56.93
C GLN A 5 5.70 -53.40 -57.10
N GLU A 6 6.87 -52.75 -57.07
CA GLU A 6 7.40 -51.70 -57.95
C GLU A 6 6.59 -50.46 -58.39
N ILE A 7 7.24 -49.32 -58.17
CA ILE A 7 6.99 -47.98 -58.69
C ILE A 7 7.74 -47.81 -60.03
N PRO A 8 7.27 -46.93 -60.94
CA PRO A 8 8.23 -45.97 -61.50
C PRO A 8 7.76 -44.50 -61.51
N LYS A 9 8.76 -43.63 -61.37
CA LYS A 9 8.80 -42.15 -61.29
C LYS A 9 8.49 -41.45 -62.62
N ALA A 10 8.01 -40.19 -62.52
CA ALA A 10 8.68 -38.95 -63.01
C ALA A 10 7.64 -37.78 -63.06
N ALA A 11 7.83 -36.69 -62.30
CA ALA A 11 8.41 -35.38 -62.70
C ALA A 11 7.43 -34.51 -63.53
N ALA A 12 7.17 -33.21 -63.30
CA ALA A 12 7.78 -32.14 -62.51
C ALA A 12 6.85 -30.89 -62.45
N THR A 13 7.26 -29.87 -61.67
CA THR A 13 6.87 -28.42 -61.69
C THR A 13 5.46 -28.07 -61.17
N ALA A 14 5.16 -26.97 -60.46
CA ALA A 14 5.86 -25.71 -60.18
C ALA A 14 5.26 -25.04 -58.90
N GLU A 15 6.04 -24.12 -58.34
CA GLU A 15 5.65 -22.89 -57.62
C GLU A 15 4.70 -22.95 -56.41
N ALA A 16 5.27 -22.70 -55.23
CA ALA A 16 4.57 -22.34 -54.02
C ALA A 16 4.38 -20.81 -53.98
N GLU A 17 3.16 -20.35 -54.21
CA GLU A 17 2.72 -18.99 -53.86
C GLU A 17 2.17 -18.98 -52.44
N ALA A 18 2.79 -18.19 -51.57
CA ALA A 18 2.28 -17.86 -50.25
C ALA A 18 1.20 -16.78 -50.37
N PRO A 19 0.01 -16.93 -49.74
CA PRO A 19 -0.88 -15.80 -49.59
C PRO A 19 -0.43 -14.96 -48.39
N ALA A 20 0.02 -13.76 -48.70
CA ALA A 20 0.14 -12.66 -47.75
C ALA A 20 -1.26 -12.28 -47.23
N ALA A 21 -1.44 -12.33 -45.92
CA ALA A 21 -2.52 -11.63 -45.24
C ALA A 21 -1.96 -11.05 -43.95
N THR A 22 -1.75 -9.73 -43.97
CA THR A 22 -1.45 -8.88 -42.83
C THR A 22 -2.59 -8.96 -41.83
N ALA A 23 -2.43 -9.80 -40.81
CA ALA A 23 -3.25 -9.73 -39.61
C ALA A 23 -2.72 -8.55 -38.77
N SER A 24 -3.48 -7.46 -38.75
CA SER A 24 -3.32 -6.41 -37.74
C SER A 24 -3.42 -7.05 -36.37
N GLU A 25 -2.34 -7.01 -35.59
CA GLU A 25 -2.35 -7.33 -34.16
C GLU A 25 -3.36 -6.38 -33.49
N GLN A 26 -4.58 -6.87 -33.28
CA GLN A 26 -5.50 -6.25 -32.34
C GLN A 26 -4.86 -6.43 -30.96
N GLU A 27 -4.33 -5.34 -30.41
CA GLU A 27 -3.95 -5.24 -29.00
C GLU A 27 -5.12 -5.79 -28.16
N LYS A 28 -4.88 -6.94 -27.49
CA LYS A 28 -5.77 -7.40 -26.44
C LYS A 28 -5.91 -6.26 -25.43
N PRO A 29 -7.13 -5.88 -25.01
CA PRO A 29 -7.28 -4.89 -23.96
C PRO A 29 -6.48 -5.36 -22.74
N ALA A 30 -5.58 -4.51 -22.26
CA ALA A 30 -4.81 -4.77 -21.05
C ALA A 30 -5.80 -5.12 -19.93
N ALA A 31 -5.56 -6.23 -19.24
CA ALA A 31 -6.40 -6.65 -18.12
C ALA A 31 -6.46 -5.52 -17.08
N ASP A 32 -7.64 -5.26 -16.52
CA ASP A 32 -7.78 -4.26 -15.46
C ASP A 32 -6.86 -4.61 -14.27
N PRO A 33 -6.17 -3.64 -13.67
CA PRO A 33 -5.26 -3.90 -12.56
C PRO A 33 -6.02 -4.47 -11.36
N VAL A 34 -5.45 -5.50 -10.75
CA VAL A 34 -5.97 -6.12 -9.53
C VAL A 34 -5.42 -5.31 -8.36
N VAL A 35 -6.29 -4.73 -7.53
CA VAL A 35 -5.91 -4.02 -6.31
C VAL A 35 -6.79 -4.53 -5.17
N THR A 36 -6.22 -5.39 -4.34
CA THR A 36 -6.83 -5.97 -3.14
C THR A 36 -5.87 -5.84 -1.96
N PRO A 37 -6.32 -6.05 -0.71
CA PRO A 37 -5.42 -6.05 0.44
C PRO A 37 -4.27 -7.07 0.37
N TRP A 38 -4.37 -8.09 -0.48
CA TRP A 38 -3.39 -9.18 -0.60
C TRP A 38 -2.55 -9.12 -1.86
N GLU A 39 -3.10 -8.56 -2.95
CA GLU A 39 -2.51 -8.60 -4.27
C GLU A 39 -2.67 -7.26 -5.00
N VAL A 40 -1.56 -6.81 -5.60
CA VAL A 40 -1.52 -5.66 -6.51
C VAL A 40 -0.81 -6.12 -7.77
N GLU A 41 -1.54 -6.18 -8.89
CA GLU A 41 -1.02 -6.60 -10.19
C GLU A 41 -1.44 -5.60 -11.27
N GLY A 42 -0.50 -5.23 -12.14
CA GLY A 42 -0.68 -4.33 -13.27
C GLY A 42 -0.43 -2.85 -12.96
N ASP A 43 -0.55 -2.02 -13.99
CA ASP A 43 -0.30 -0.58 -13.93
C ASP A 43 -1.44 0.11 -13.17
N VAL A 44 -1.16 0.57 -11.95
CA VAL A 44 -2.17 1.17 -11.09
C VAL A 44 -2.50 2.59 -11.55
N ASP A 45 -3.62 2.72 -12.27
CA ASP A 45 -4.25 4.00 -12.53
C ASP A 45 -4.97 4.49 -11.26
N TYR A 46 -4.29 5.35 -10.51
CA TYR A 46 -4.81 5.92 -9.27
C TYR A 46 -6.06 6.79 -9.48
N GLU A 47 -6.31 7.35 -10.67
CA GLU A 47 -7.54 8.11 -10.95
C GLU A 47 -8.75 7.19 -11.06
N LYS A 48 -8.60 6.10 -11.82
CA LYS A 48 -9.62 5.05 -11.90
C LYS A 48 -9.85 4.43 -10.52
N LEU A 49 -8.80 4.24 -9.73
CA LEU A 49 -8.90 3.68 -8.38
C LEU A 49 -9.71 4.58 -7.43
N VAL A 50 -9.47 5.90 -7.45
CA VAL A 50 -10.24 6.87 -6.65
C VAL A 50 -11.72 6.83 -7.02
N LYS A 51 -12.04 6.82 -8.32
CA LYS A 51 -13.42 6.73 -8.82
C LYS A 51 -14.08 5.40 -8.43
N ARG A 52 -13.40 4.27 -8.64
CA ARG A 52 -13.89 2.93 -8.30
C ARG A 52 -14.16 2.77 -6.80
N PHE A 53 -13.26 3.27 -5.96
CA PHE A 53 -13.41 3.19 -4.51
C PHE A 53 -14.36 4.27 -3.98
N GLY A 54 -14.63 5.32 -4.75
CA GLY A 54 -15.45 6.45 -4.33
C GLY A 54 -14.79 7.24 -3.21
N SER A 55 -13.45 7.34 -3.23
CA SER A 55 -12.68 8.23 -2.35
C SER A 55 -12.53 9.61 -3.00
N GLN A 56 -11.88 10.56 -2.31
CA GLN A 56 -11.68 11.92 -2.82
C GLN A 56 -10.19 12.24 -2.82
N TYR A 57 -9.72 13.07 -3.76
CA TYR A 57 -8.36 13.59 -3.67
C TYR A 57 -8.18 14.48 -2.45
N ILE A 58 -6.98 14.47 -1.88
CA ILE A 58 -6.53 15.47 -0.92
C ILE A 58 -6.34 16.77 -1.69
N ARG A 59 -7.06 17.81 -1.29
CA ARG A 59 -6.99 19.11 -1.98
C ARG A 59 -5.90 20.00 -1.37
N PRO A 60 -5.27 20.89 -2.15
CA PRO A 60 -4.27 21.84 -1.63
C PRO A 60 -4.77 22.63 -0.42
N GLU A 61 -6.04 23.05 -0.41
CA GLU A 61 -6.61 23.84 0.70
C GLU A 61 -6.68 23.03 2.01
N GLN A 62 -6.79 21.71 1.92
CA GLN A 62 -6.77 20.83 3.09
C GLN A 62 -5.34 20.72 3.68
N ILE A 63 -4.34 20.70 2.81
CA ILE A 63 -2.92 20.69 3.20
C ILE A 63 -2.58 22.02 3.89
N GLU A 64 -2.92 23.15 3.26
CA GLU A 64 -2.72 24.49 3.85
C GLU A 64 -3.47 24.67 5.18
N ARG A 65 -4.71 24.16 5.26
CA ARG A 65 -5.49 24.17 6.51
C ARG A 65 -4.80 23.34 7.60
N MET A 66 -4.27 22.17 7.28
CA MET A 66 -3.51 21.34 8.23
C MET A 66 -2.26 22.08 8.72
N GLU A 67 -1.48 22.69 7.82
CA GLU A 67 -0.28 23.46 8.20
C GLU A 67 -0.64 24.61 9.14
N ARG A 68 -1.69 25.38 8.81
CA ARG A 68 -2.17 26.50 9.63
C ARG A 68 -2.62 26.04 11.03
N LEU A 69 -3.36 24.93 11.10
CA LEU A 69 -3.89 24.42 12.36
C LEU A 69 -2.80 23.85 13.26
N THR A 70 -1.87 23.07 12.69
CA THR A 70 -0.83 22.36 13.46
C THR A 70 0.44 23.18 13.67
N GLY A 71 0.64 24.25 12.90
CA GLY A 71 1.90 25.00 12.86
C GLY A 71 3.08 24.20 12.31
N LYS A 72 2.84 23.01 11.74
CA LYS A 72 3.86 22.15 11.12
C LYS A 72 3.80 22.27 9.60
N LYS A 73 4.96 22.33 8.96
CA LYS A 73 5.06 22.21 7.50
C LYS A 73 4.55 20.84 7.06
N ALA A 74 3.77 20.79 5.99
CA ALA A 74 3.20 19.57 5.46
C ALA A 74 4.30 18.59 5.04
N HIS A 75 4.12 17.34 5.42
CA HIS A 75 5.01 16.24 5.04
C HIS A 75 5.24 16.24 3.52
N PRO A 76 6.46 16.00 3.01
CA PRO A 76 6.73 15.93 1.58
C PRO A 76 5.76 15.00 0.83
N TRP A 77 5.33 13.92 1.46
CA TRP A 77 4.37 12.97 0.87
C TRP A 77 2.95 13.51 0.66
N LEU A 78 2.53 14.55 1.39
CA LEU A 78 1.31 15.29 1.06
C LEU A 78 1.57 16.24 -0.11
N ARG A 79 2.66 17.01 -0.01
CA ARG A 79 3.01 18.04 -1.01
C ARG A 79 3.31 17.46 -2.39
N ARG A 80 3.81 16.22 -2.45
CA ARG A 80 4.18 15.48 -3.66
C ARG A 80 3.12 14.46 -4.11
N GLY A 81 1.95 14.42 -3.44
CA GLY A 81 0.86 13.51 -3.81
C GLY A 81 1.22 12.02 -3.70
N VAL A 82 2.07 11.66 -2.73
CA VAL A 82 2.29 10.26 -2.33
C VAL A 82 1.11 9.80 -1.49
N PHE A 83 0.73 10.58 -0.47
CA PHE A 83 -0.62 10.52 0.10
C PHE A 83 -1.50 11.44 -0.73
N PHE A 84 -2.47 10.84 -1.43
CA PHE A 84 -3.17 11.52 -2.52
C PHE A 84 -4.69 11.47 -2.41
N SER A 85 -5.22 10.48 -1.69
CA SER A 85 -6.66 10.26 -1.54
C SER A 85 -7.06 10.27 -0.06
N GLN A 86 -8.31 10.61 0.22
CA GLN A 86 -8.87 10.73 1.56
C GLN A 86 -10.35 10.36 1.63
N ARG A 87 -10.81 10.16 2.86
CA ARG A 87 -12.24 10.19 3.24
C ARG A 87 -12.43 11.00 4.50
N ASP A 88 -13.36 11.96 4.48
CA ASP A 88 -13.73 12.80 5.62
C ASP A 88 -12.54 13.48 6.33
N PHE A 89 -11.44 13.80 5.62
CA PHE A 89 -10.29 14.47 6.24
C PHE A 89 -10.68 15.83 6.84
N ASP A 90 -11.61 16.55 6.19
CA ASP A 90 -12.17 17.80 6.72
C ASP A 90 -12.80 17.62 8.11
N LYS A 91 -13.37 16.45 8.43
CA LYS A 91 -13.92 16.18 9.77
C LYS A 91 -12.84 16.07 10.84
N ILE A 92 -11.66 15.58 10.50
CA ILE A 92 -10.53 15.56 11.43
C ILE A 92 -10.02 16.97 11.67
N LEU A 93 -9.87 17.77 10.61
CA LEU A 93 -9.47 19.18 10.72
C LEU A 93 -10.48 19.99 11.53
N ASP A 94 -11.79 19.78 11.30
CA ASP A 94 -12.87 20.37 12.10
C ASP A 94 -12.77 19.95 13.58
N CYS A 95 -12.48 18.68 13.87
CA CYS A 95 -12.33 18.20 15.24
C CYS A 95 -11.15 18.88 15.93
N TYR A 96 -10.01 18.94 15.27
CA TYR A 96 -8.80 19.54 15.81
C TYR A 96 -8.98 21.04 16.08
N GLU A 97 -9.53 21.78 15.11
CA GLU A 97 -9.84 23.21 15.24
C GLU A 97 -10.79 23.51 16.41
N ASN A 98 -11.76 22.61 16.64
CA ASN A 98 -12.73 22.73 17.73
C ASN A 98 -12.29 22.05 19.04
N LYS A 99 -11.01 21.65 19.16
CA LYS A 99 -10.46 20.97 20.36
C LYS A 99 -11.23 19.70 20.77
N LYS A 100 -11.83 19.01 19.80
CA LYS A 100 -12.50 17.73 20.01
C LYS A 100 -11.49 16.59 19.86
N PRO A 101 -11.53 15.58 20.74
CA PRO A 101 -10.59 14.48 20.69
C PRO A 101 -10.79 13.62 19.43
N PHE A 102 -9.69 13.20 18.84
CA PHE A 102 -9.62 12.13 17.86
C PHE A 102 -8.32 11.34 18.10
N TYR A 103 -8.20 10.18 17.48
CA TYR A 103 -7.01 9.34 17.56
C TYR A 103 -6.64 8.80 16.18
N ILE A 104 -5.41 8.33 16.06
CA ILE A 104 -4.90 7.73 14.83
C ILE A 104 -4.89 6.20 15.00
N TYR A 105 -5.23 5.49 13.93
CA TYR A 105 -5.14 4.04 13.86
C TYR A 105 -4.44 3.63 12.57
N THR A 106 -3.37 2.83 12.67
CA THR A 106 -2.78 2.12 11.53
C THR A 106 -2.45 0.68 11.92
N GLY A 107 -1.93 -0.13 11.01
CA GLY A 107 -1.63 -1.53 11.34
C GLY A 107 -0.61 -2.19 10.44
N ARG A 108 -0.18 -3.39 10.86
CA ARG A 108 0.79 -4.22 10.16
C ARG A 108 0.47 -5.70 10.35
N GLY A 109 0.36 -6.41 9.23
CA GLY A 109 0.37 -7.86 9.23
C GLY A 109 1.80 -8.43 9.16
N PRO A 110 2.31 -9.07 10.24
CA PRO A 110 3.72 -9.46 10.36
C PRO A 110 4.05 -10.72 9.53
N SER A 111 4.53 -10.53 8.31
CA SER A 111 4.80 -11.63 7.36
C SER A 111 6.28 -12.06 7.26
N SER A 112 7.18 -11.37 7.93
CA SER A 112 8.64 -11.59 7.86
C SER A 112 9.33 -10.99 9.08
N ASP A 113 10.57 -11.41 9.35
CA ASP A 113 11.36 -10.94 10.49
C ASP A 113 11.63 -9.42 10.50
N SER A 114 11.65 -8.76 9.34
CA SER A 114 11.94 -7.31 9.25
C SER A 114 11.07 -6.57 8.25
N LEU A 115 10.93 -5.26 8.47
CA LEU A 115 10.30 -4.34 7.54
C LEU A 115 11.20 -4.00 6.33
N HIS A 116 10.58 -3.55 5.25
CA HIS A 116 11.24 -2.95 4.10
C HIS A 116 10.75 -1.52 3.90
N LEU A 117 11.43 -0.72 3.06
CA LEU A 117 11.14 0.71 2.89
C LEU A 117 9.66 1.04 2.62
N GLY A 118 8.96 0.18 1.88
CA GLY A 118 7.54 0.34 1.58
C GLY A 118 6.63 0.20 2.79
N HIS A 119 7.02 -0.58 3.81
CA HIS A 119 6.30 -0.65 5.08
C HIS A 119 6.53 0.62 5.92
N LEU A 120 7.67 1.31 5.75
CA LEU A 120 7.96 2.53 6.51
C LEU A 120 7.11 3.72 6.06
N VAL A 121 6.61 3.72 4.82
CA VAL A 121 5.78 4.82 4.29
C VAL A 121 4.55 5.12 5.17
N PRO A 122 3.65 4.16 5.47
CA PRO A 122 2.54 4.46 6.37
C PRO A 122 3.03 4.84 7.78
N PHE A 123 4.09 4.23 8.31
CA PHE A 123 4.56 4.50 9.67
C PHE A 123 5.20 5.88 9.84
N PHE A 124 6.12 6.29 8.97
CA PHE A 124 6.71 7.63 9.01
C PHE A 124 5.66 8.72 8.84
N PHE A 125 4.67 8.49 7.97
CA PHE A 125 3.57 9.45 7.83
C PHE A 125 2.69 9.51 9.06
N THR A 126 2.38 8.35 9.65
CA THR A 126 1.63 8.26 10.91
C THR A 126 2.36 8.97 12.04
N LYS A 127 3.68 8.83 12.12
CA LYS A 127 4.53 9.53 13.10
C LYS A 127 4.46 11.04 12.90
N TYR A 128 4.58 11.51 11.64
CA TYR A 128 4.38 12.92 11.32
C TYR A 128 2.99 13.43 11.76
N LEU A 129 1.93 12.67 11.50
CA LEU A 129 0.57 13.03 11.93
C LEU A 129 0.45 13.06 13.45
N GLN A 130 1.05 12.11 14.16
CA GLN A 130 1.09 12.10 15.62
C GLN A 130 1.79 13.36 16.15
N ASP A 131 2.97 13.71 15.62
CA ASP A 131 3.72 14.90 16.04
C ASP A 131 2.98 16.21 15.71
N ALA A 132 2.26 16.26 14.59
CA ALA A 132 1.58 17.47 14.12
C ALA A 132 0.28 17.73 14.88
N PHE A 133 -0.50 16.68 15.14
CA PHE A 133 -1.78 16.80 15.80
C PHE A 133 -1.71 16.55 17.32
N ASP A 134 -0.63 16.00 17.84
CA ASP A 134 -0.46 15.68 19.26
C ASP A 134 -1.61 14.80 19.81
N VAL A 135 -1.85 13.67 19.17
CA VAL A 135 -2.98 12.77 19.45
C VAL A 135 -2.54 11.33 19.78
N PRO A 136 -3.38 10.56 20.51
CA PRO A 136 -3.16 9.14 20.73
C PRO A 136 -3.10 8.35 19.42
N LEU A 137 -2.28 7.31 19.39
CA LEU A 137 -2.09 6.39 18.29
C LEU A 137 -2.28 4.96 18.77
N VAL A 138 -3.03 4.16 18.01
CA VAL A 138 -3.09 2.71 18.16
C VAL A 138 -2.55 2.02 16.92
N ILE A 139 -1.71 1.00 17.10
CA ILE A 139 -1.11 0.22 16.01
C ILE A 139 -1.49 -1.24 16.18
N GLN A 140 -2.31 -1.76 15.27
CA GLN A 140 -2.70 -3.17 15.25
C GLN A 140 -1.62 -4.02 14.59
N VAL A 141 -1.25 -5.12 15.22
CA VAL A 141 -0.39 -6.16 14.64
C VAL A 141 -1.23 -7.41 14.41
N THR A 142 -1.56 -7.66 13.13
CA THR A 142 -2.51 -8.71 12.70
C THR A 142 -1.81 -10.06 12.56
N ASP A 143 -1.25 -10.57 13.66
CA ASP A 143 -0.59 -11.88 13.72
C ASP A 143 -1.56 -13.05 13.51
N ASP A 144 -2.81 -12.89 13.94
CA ASP A 144 -3.91 -13.81 13.64
C ASP A 144 -4.27 -13.86 12.14
N GLU A 145 -4.27 -12.73 11.42
CA GLU A 145 -4.43 -12.69 9.97
C GLU A 145 -3.36 -13.53 9.28
N LYS A 146 -2.09 -13.37 9.67
CA LYS A 146 -1.00 -14.10 9.02
C LYS A 146 -1.09 -15.59 9.29
N PHE A 147 -1.50 -15.99 10.49
CA PHE A 147 -1.83 -17.37 10.80
C PHE A 147 -2.99 -17.92 9.93
N LEU A 148 -4.05 -17.12 9.71
CA LEU A 148 -5.23 -17.54 8.95
C LEU A 148 -5.03 -17.59 7.43
N TRP A 149 -4.09 -16.81 6.89
CA TRP A 149 -3.81 -16.71 5.44
C TRP A 149 -2.60 -17.48 4.96
N LYS A 150 -1.63 -17.74 5.82
CA LYS A 150 -0.36 -18.40 5.47
C LYS A 150 -0.23 -19.71 6.23
N ASP A 151 0.48 -20.66 5.63
CA ASP A 151 0.89 -21.88 6.32
C ASP A 151 2.04 -21.55 7.27
N MET A 152 1.68 -21.06 8.46
CA MET A 152 2.60 -20.58 9.48
C MET A 152 2.18 -21.08 10.86
N LYS A 153 3.15 -21.38 11.72
CA LYS A 153 2.87 -21.71 13.12
C LYS A 153 2.59 -20.45 13.93
N GLN A 154 1.83 -20.57 15.01
CA GLN A 154 1.54 -19.43 15.88
C GLN A 154 2.80 -18.87 16.54
N GLU A 155 3.76 -19.74 16.87
CA GLU A 155 5.06 -19.33 17.42
C GLU A 155 5.84 -18.44 16.43
N ASP A 156 5.77 -18.73 15.14
CA ASP A 156 6.39 -17.91 14.09
C ASP A 156 5.65 -16.57 13.94
N CYS A 157 4.32 -16.57 14.00
CA CYS A 157 3.51 -15.35 13.97
C CYS A 157 3.87 -14.43 15.15
N TYR A 158 3.99 -15.00 16.35
CA TYR A 158 4.39 -14.27 17.56
C TYR A 158 5.80 -13.69 17.44
N LYS A 159 6.75 -14.49 16.94
CA LYS A 159 8.12 -14.03 16.69
C LYS A 159 8.14 -12.85 15.72
N PHE A 160 7.46 -12.97 14.57
CA PHE A 160 7.42 -11.90 13.57
C PHE A 160 6.70 -10.65 14.09
N ALA A 161 5.61 -10.81 14.84
CA ALA A 161 4.94 -9.71 15.51
C ALA A 161 5.92 -8.95 16.40
N ARG A 162 6.64 -9.65 17.28
CA ARG A 162 7.62 -9.06 18.19
C ARG A 162 8.74 -8.31 17.45
N GLU A 163 9.32 -8.89 16.40
CA GLU A 163 10.38 -8.21 15.64
C GLU A 163 9.83 -7.00 14.85
N ASN A 164 8.66 -7.11 14.23
CA ASN A 164 8.03 -5.99 13.52
C ASN A 164 7.65 -4.85 14.48
N ILE A 165 7.23 -5.16 15.71
CA ILE A 165 6.99 -4.16 16.75
C ILE A 165 8.26 -3.37 17.08
N LYS A 166 9.44 -4.01 17.13
CA LYS A 166 10.71 -3.30 17.33
C LYS A 166 10.99 -2.32 16.18
N ASP A 167 10.80 -2.76 14.94
CA ASP A 167 10.97 -1.91 13.76
C ASP A 167 10.00 -0.72 13.77
N ILE A 168 8.75 -0.94 14.19
CA ILE A 168 7.73 0.12 14.33
C ILE A 168 8.14 1.11 15.41
N ILE A 169 8.58 0.66 16.60
CA ILE A 169 9.07 1.53 17.67
C ILE A 169 10.27 2.37 17.20
N ALA A 170 11.17 1.78 16.41
CA ALA A 170 12.33 2.46 15.84
C ALA A 170 11.98 3.60 14.88
N CYS A 171 10.72 3.69 14.40
CA CYS A 171 10.23 4.84 13.64
C CYS A 171 10.08 6.13 14.50
N GLY A 172 10.20 6.02 15.83
CA GLY A 172 10.26 7.16 16.74
C GLY A 172 8.90 7.71 17.17
N PHE A 173 7.92 6.84 17.37
CA PHE A 173 6.63 7.19 17.97
C PHE A 173 6.77 7.57 19.45
N ASP A 174 5.90 8.46 19.93
CA ASP A 174 5.84 8.84 21.35
C ASP A 174 5.29 7.68 22.20
N PRO A 175 6.08 7.06 23.10
CA PRO A 175 5.64 5.91 23.88
C PRO A 175 4.51 6.25 24.88
N GLU A 176 4.34 7.52 25.28
CA GLU A 176 3.27 7.93 26.18
C GLU A 176 1.91 8.04 25.44
N LYS A 177 1.95 8.15 24.12
CA LYS A 177 0.75 8.33 23.26
C LYS A 177 0.51 7.18 22.30
N THR A 178 1.33 6.13 22.33
CA THR A 178 1.29 5.04 21.34
C THR A 178 1.03 3.69 22.00
N PHE A 179 -0.06 3.04 21.59
CA PHE A 179 -0.38 1.69 22.01
C PHE A 179 -0.26 0.73 20.83
N ILE A 180 0.70 -0.18 20.89
CA ILE A 180 0.91 -1.23 19.87
C ILE A 180 0.44 -2.56 20.46
N PHE A 181 -0.36 -3.31 19.72
CA PHE A 181 -0.95 -4.55 20.22
C PHE A 181 -0.96 -5.66 19.18
N SER A 182 -0.71 -6.89 19.65
CA SER A 182 -0.98 -8.14 18.93
C SER A 182 -2.48 -8.44 18.98
N ASP A 183 -3.05 -8.90 17.88
CA ASP A 183 -4.44 -9.34 17.87
C ASP A 183 -4.64 -10.56 18.78
N PHE A 184 -3.75 -11.57 18.72
CA PHE A 184 -3.83 -12.71 19.63
C PHE A 184 -3.83 -12.32 21.11
N GLU A 185 -3.08 -11.29 21.50
CA GLU A 185 -3.00 -10.84 22.90
C GLU A 185 -4.15 -9.91 23.31
N TYR A 186 -4.65 -9.05 22.39
CA TYR A 186 -5.58 -7.98 22.73
C TYR A 186 -7.05 -8.26 22.35
N ILE A 187 -7.32 -9.33 21.59
CA ILE A 187 -8.66 -9.62 21.03
C ILE A 187 -9.78 -9.62 22.08
N GLY A 188 -9.49 -10.04 23.31
CA GLY A 188 -10.47 -10.08 24.41
C GLY A 188 -11.10 -8.71 24.71
N HIS A 189 -10.34 -7.62 24.59
CA HIS A 189 -10.84 -6.26 24.78
C HIS A 189 -11.69 -5.78 23.60
N MET A 190 -11.37 -6.23 22.39
CA MET A 190 -12.07 -5.83 21.16
C MET A 190 -13.30 -6.69 20.86
N TYR A 191 -13.41 -7.88 21.47
CA TYR A 191 -14.37 -8.92 21.10
C TYR A 191 -15.82 -8.44 21.05
N LYS A 192 -16.25 -7.59 21.99
CA LYS A 192 -17.60 -7.00 21.99
C LYS A 192 -17.88 -6.19 20.71
N ASN A 193 -16.92 -5.40 20.25
CA ASN A 193 -17.04 -4.62 19.02
C ASN A 193 -16.94 -5.54 17.78
N ILE A 194 -16.05 -6.54 17.80
CA ILE A 194 -15.94 -7.56 16.75
C ILE A 194 -17.29 -8.23 16.52
N CYS A 195 -17.96 -8.75 17.56
CA CYS A 195 -19.28 -9.38 17.43
C CYS A 195 -20.35 -8.42 16.89
N ARG A 196 -20.32 -7.15 17.30
CA ARG A 196 -21.26 -6.12 16.81
C ARG A 196 -21.06 -5.83 15.33
N ILE A 197 -19.82 -5.81 14.87
CA ILE A 197 -19.48 -5.64 13.45
C ILE A 197 -19.86 -6.89 12.66
N GLN A 198 -19.51 -8.09 13.13
CA GLN A 198 -19.88 -9.36 12.49
C GLN A 198 -21.39 -9.50 12.32
N LYS A 199 -22.19 -9.08 13.31
CA LYS A 199 -23.65 -9.06 13.19
C LYS A 199 -24.17 -8.09 12.12
N ALA A 200 -23.43 -7.04 11.81
CA ALA A 200 -23.84 -5.98 10.89
C ALA A 200 -23.35 -6.17 9.44
N VAL A 201 -22.49 -7.16 9.19
CA VAL A 201 -21.90 -7.47 7.88
C VAL A 201 -22.37 -8.86 7.45
N THR A 202 -23.06 -8.95 6.31
CA THR A 202 -23.49 -10.24 5.76
C THR A 202 -22.34 -10.92 5.03
N TYR A 203 -22.42 -12.25 4.92
CA TYR A 203 -21.49 -13.03 4.09
C TYR A 203 -21.44 -12.51 2.64
N SER A 204 -22.59 -12.17 2.05
CA SER A 204 -22.67 -11.63 0.69
C SER A 204 -21.90 -10.31 0.53
N GLN A 205 -21.90 -9.45 1.54
CA GLN A 205 -21.11 -8.22 1.55
C GLN A 205 -19.61 -8.55 1.65
N ALA A 206 -19.21 -9.44 2.57
CA ALA A 206 -17.82 -9.85 2.71
C ALA A 206 -17.29 -10.44 1.40
N ARG A 207 -18.02 -11.36 0.77
CA ARG A 207 -17.67 -11.92 -0.56
C ARG A 207 -17.54 -10.83 -1.63
N GLY A 208 -18.47 -9.88 -1.69
CA GLY A 208 -18.43 -8.82 -2.70
C GLY A 208 -17.27 -7.84 -2.53
N ILE A 209 -16.83 -7.60 -1.28
CA ILE A 209 -15.76 -6.64 -0.97
C ILE A 209 -14.38 -7.30 -1.07
N PHE A 210 -14.27 -8.53 -0.55
CA PHE A 210 -13.00 -9.21 -0.32
C PHE A 210 -12.75 -10.40 -1.27
N GLY A 211 -13.73 -10.79 -2.08
CA GLY A 211 -13.59 -11.91 -3.01
C GLY A 211 -13.54 -13.29 -2.36
N PHE A 212 -13.92 -13.41 -1.08
CA PHE A 212 -13.93 -14.71 -0.40
C PHE A 212 -14.86 -15.73 -1.07
N CYS A 213 -14.48 -16.99 -1.02
CA CYS A 213 -15.28 -18.08 -1.58
C CYS A 213 -15.60 -19.16 -0.53
N ASP A 214 -16.47 -20.10 -0.89
CA ASP A 214 -16.96 -21.13 0.03
C ASP A 214 -15.87 -22.11 0.49
N SER A 215 -14.70 -22.12 -0.19
CA SER A 215 -13.53 -22.90 0.23
C SER A 215 -12.60 -22.17 1.19
N ASP A 216 -12.77 -20.86 1.41
CA ASP A 216 -11.98 -20.13 2.42
C ASP A 216 -12.39 -20.55 3.84
N ASN A 217 -11.40 -20.62 4.75
CA ASN A 217 -11.66 -20.97 6.14
C ASN A 217 -12.50 -19.89 6.86
N ILE A 218 -13.30 -20.30 7.85
CA ILE A 218 -14.20 -19.41 8.60
C ILE A 218 -13.49 -18.25 9.31
N GLY A 219 -12.20 -18.40 9.63
CA GLY A 219 -11.39 -17.33 10.21
C GLY A 219 -11.19 -16.18 9.23
N LYS A 220 -10.90 -16.46 7.96
CA LYS A 220 -10.78 -15.42 6.92
C LYS A 220 -12.07 -14.61 6.77
N HIS A 221 -13.22 -15.28 6.81
CA HIS A 221 -14.54 -14.63 6.74
C HIS A 221 -14.81 -13.74 7.95
N GLY A 222 -14.32 -14.12 9.13
CA GLY A 222 -14.48 -13.38 10.38
C GLY A 222 -13.51 -12.21 10.57
N PHE A 223 -12.34 -12.26 9.92
CA PHE A 223 -11.23 -11.32 10.11
C PHE A 223 -11.54 -9.86 9.76
N PRO A 224 -12.33 -9.51 8.73
CA PRO A 224 -12.64 -8.10 8.46
C PRO A 224 -13.22 -7.33 9.65
N ALA A 225 -13.96 -8.02 10.53
CA ALA A 225 -14.46 -7.42 11.75
C ALA A 225 -13.36 -7.13 12.79
N ILE A 226 -12.30 -7.93 12.81
CA ILE A 226 -11.12 -7.75 13.66
C ILE A 226 -10.38 -6.49 13.22
N GLN A 227 -10.08 -6.33 11.93
CA GLN A 227 -9.41 -5.12 11.42
C GLN A 227 -10.26 -3.84 11.51
N ALA A 228 -11.60 -3.98 11.50
CA ALA A 228 -12.53 -2.87 11.67
C ALA A 228 -12.69 -2.41 13.13
N ALA A 229 -12.50 -3.30 14.11
CA ALA A 229 -12.75 -3.00 15.53
C ALA A 229 -11.86 -1.87 16.10
N PRO A 230 -10.56 -1.76 15.77
CA PRO A 230 -9.71 -0.65 16.21
C PRO A 230 -10.16 0.73 15.74
N ALA A 231 -11.00 0.82 14.69
CA ALA A 231 -11.59 2.09 14.27
C ALA A 231 -12.71 2.58 15.20
N LEU A 232 -13.10 1.78 16.20
CA LEU A 232 -14.10 2.13 17.21
C LEU A 232 -13.39 2.38 18.56
N PRO A 233 -13.50 3.58 19.15
CA PRO A 233 -12.72 3.96 20.35
C PRO A 233 -12.98 3.06 21.56
N THR A 234 -14.19 2.50 21.71
CA THR A 234 -14.50 1.60 22.83
C THR A 234 -13.83 0.23 22.74
N SER A 235 -13.07 -0.04 21.67
CA SER A 235 -12.15 -1.18 21.62
C SER A 235 -10.93 -0.97 22.54
N PHE A 236 -10.67 0.28 22.96
CA PHE A 236 -9.58 0.64 23.86
C PHE A 236 -10.11 1.31 25.14
N PRO A 237 -10.80 0.57 26.04
CA PRO A 237 -11.41 1.16 27.23
C PRO A 237 -10.39 1.78 28.19
N HIS A 238 -9.14 1.32 28.17
CA HIS A 238 -8.06 1.90 28.96
C HIS A 238 -7.57 3.27 28.45
N ILE A 239 -7.88 3.62 27.20
CA ILE A 239 -7.53 4.91 26.59
C ILE A 239 -8.76 5.84 26.56
N PHE A 240 -9.91 5.31 26.12
CA PHE A 240 -11.11 6.12 25.83
C PHE A 240 -12.31 5.81 26.73
N GLY A 241 -12.21 4.84 27.65
CA GLY A 241 -13.34 4.37 28.44
C GLY A 241 -14.50 3.87 27.55
N GLU A 242 -15.72 4.27 27.89
CA GLU A 242 -16.92 3.95 27.11
C GLU A 242 -17.25 5.04 26.07
N ASN A 243 -16.37 6.02 25.87
CA ASN A 243 -16.63 7.15 25.00
C ASN A 243 -16.61 6.74 23.51
N LYS A 244 -17.77 6.87 22.85
CA LYS A 244 -17.93 6.59 21.41
C LYS A 244 -17.61 7.78 20.50
N LYS A 245 -17.39 8.96 21.08
CA LYS A 245 -17.29 10.23 20.36
C LYS A 245 -15.94 10.53 19.70
N PRO A 246 -14.78 9.98 20.11
CA PRO A 246 -13.53 10.23 19.42
C PRO A 246 -13.63 9.83 17.94
N TYR A 247 -13.20 10.73 17.05
CA TYR A 247 -13.00 10.37 15.64
C TYR A 247 -11.74 9.52 15.51
N CYS A 248 -11.70 8.69 14.46
CA CYS A 248 -10.55 7.86 14.13
C CYS A 248 -10.01 8.30 12.77
N LEU A 249 -8.70 8.59 12.66
CA LEU A 249 -8.00 8.85 11.41
C LEU A 249 -7.12 7.63 11.05
N ILE A 250 -7.27 7.11 9.84
CA ILE A 250 -6.55 5.92 9.38
C ILE A 250 -5.63 6.26 8.20
N PRO A 251 -4.32 6.45 8.44
CA PRO A 251 -3.31 6.47 7.38
C PRO A 251 -2.96 5.04 6.94
N CYS A 252 -3.17 4.74 5.66
CA CYS A 252 -2.85 3.44 5.07
C CYS A 252 -2.53 3.55 3.57
N ALA A 253 -2.00 2.47 2.99
CA ALA A 253 -1.99 2.35 1.54
C ALA A 253 -3.42 2.07 1.03
N ILE A 254 -3.70 2.47 -0.22
CA ILE A 254 -5.07 2.42 -0.75
C ILE A 254 -5.66 1.00 -0.87
N ASP A 255 -4.82 -0.05 -0.89
CA ASP A 255 -5.26 -1.45 -0.86
C ASP A 255 -6.06 -1.82 0.41
N GLN A 256 -5.93 -1.05 1.49
CA GLN A 256 -6.66 -1.27 2.74
C GLN A 256 -8.05 -0.60 2.77
N ASP A 257 -8.39 0.27 1.81
CA ASP A 257 -9.69 0.95 1.75
C ASP A 257 -10.90 0.00 1.81
N PRO A 258 -10.90 -1.22 1.22
CA PRO A 258 -12.03 -2.15 1.33
C PRO A 258 -12.46 -2.46 2.78
N TYR A 259 -11.52 -2.66 3.70
CA TYR A 259 -11.83 -2.87 5.12
C TYR A 259 -12.52 -1.68 5.75
N PHE A 260 -12.04 -0.48 5.44
CA PHE A 260 -12.53 0.73 6.08
C PHE A 260 -13.76 1.31 5.38
N ARG A 261 -13.97 1.02 4.10
CA ARG A 261 -15.25 1.24 3.43
C ARG A 261 -16.35 0.43 4.12
N MET A 262 -16.13 -0.86 4.36
CA MET A 262 -17.04 -1.70 5.15
C MET A 262 -17.25 -1.11 6.55
N THR A 263 -16.17 -0.71 7.23
CA THR A 263 -16.22 -0.12 8.57
C THR A 263 -17.06 1.15 8.61
N ARG A 264 -16.94 2.02 7.61
CA ARG A 264 -17.72 3.27 7.48
C ARG A 264 -19.21 3.03 7.27
N ASP A 265 -19.61 1.91 6.67
CA ASP A 265 -21.02 1.54 6.51
C ASP A 265 -21.62 0.94 7.80
N VAL A 266 -20.78 0.33 8.64
CA VAL A 266 -21.17 -0.29 9.90
C VAL A 266 -21.18 0.70 11.07
N ALA A 267 -20.18 1.59 11.16
CA ALA A 267 -19.97 2.46 12.31
C ALA A 267 -21.22 3.27 12.73
N PRO A 268 -21.98 3.92 11.81
CA PRO A 268 -23.19 4.66 12.18
C PRO A 268 -24.29 3.76 12.76
N LYS A 269 -24.44 2.53 12.25
CA LYS A 269 -25.43 1.56 12.76
C LYS A 269 -25.14 1.15 14.21
N LEU A 270 -23.88 1.27 14.62
CA LEU A 270 -23.41 0.96 15.97
C LEU A 270 -23.31 2.20 16.88
N GLY A 271 -23.67 3.38 16.37
CA GLY A 271 -23.64 4.66 17.09
C GLY A 271 -22.24 5.29 17.20
N TYR A 272 -21.36 5.04 16.23
CA TYR A 272 -20.02 5.63 16.15
C TYR A 272 -19.89 6.57 14.95
N HIS A 273 -18.90 7.46 15.00
CA HIS A 273 -18.48 8.23 13.83
C HIS A 273 -17.81 7.34 12.79
N LYS A 274 -17.95 7.69 11.52
CA LYS A 274 -17.21 7.04 10.44
C LYS A 274 -15.71 7.36 10.59
N PRO A 275 -14.80 6.38 10.47
CA PRO A 275 -13.38 6.68 10.44
C PRO A 275 -13.03 7.49 9.19
N ALA A 276 -12.15 8.48 9.35
CA ALA A 276 -11.53 9.22 8.27
C ALA A 276 -10.30 8.45 7.75
N LEU A 277 -9.93 8.67 6.50
CA LEU A 277 -8.82 7.96 5.85
C LEU A 277 -7.89 8.91 5.10
N LEU A 278 -6.61 8.55 5.06
CA LEU A 278 -5.59 9.12 4.18
C LEU A 278 -4.87 7.96 3.48
N HIS A 279 -4.95 7.93 2.15
CA HIS A 279 -4.44 6.84 1.32
C HIS A 279 -3.12 7.21 0.65
N SER A 280 -2.12 6.35 0.79
CA SER A 280 -0.88 6.42 0.03
C SER A 280 -0.97 5.65 -1.29
N LYS A 281 -0.17 6.09 -2.26
CA LYS A 281 0.27 5.27 -3.40
C LYS A 281 1.12 4.10 -2.88
N PHE A 282 1.29 3.09 -3.71
CA PHE A 282 2.23 2.00 -3.42
C PHE A 282 3.67 2.49 -3.58
N PHE A 283 4.53 2.04 -2.68
CA PHE A 283 5.96 2.20 -2.85
C PHE A 283 6.46 1.15 -3.86
N PRO A 284 7.11 1.56 -4.96
CA PRO A 284 7.44 0.64 -6.05
C PRO A 284 8.53 -0.35 -5.64
N ALA A 285 8.54 -1.53 -6.26
CA ALA A 285 9.64 -2.46 -6.14
C ALA A 285 10.85 -2.02 -6.95
N LEU A 286 12.01 -2.61 -6.62
CA LEU A 286 13.26 -2.34 -7.34
C LEU A 286 13.10 -2.61 -8.84
N GLN A 287 12.35 -3.64 -9.23
CA GLN A 287 12.18 -4.03 -10.64
C GLN A 287 11.32 -3.06 -11.46
N GLY A 288 10.58 -2.14 -10.83
CA GLY A 288 9.76 -1.16 -11.54
C GLY A 288 8.44 -0.83 -10.84
N LEU A 289 7.73 0.14 -11.43
CA LEU A 289 6.48 0.72 -10.93
C LEU A 289 5.31 -0.26 -10.81
N ASN A 290 5.31 -1.29 -11.66
CA ASN A 290 4.15 -2.18 -11.84
C ASN A 290 4.13 -3.34 -10.84
N THR A 291 5.07 -3.34 -9.90
CA THR A 291 5.18 -4.37 -8.87
C THR A 291 5.36 -3.72 -7.50
N LYS A 292 4.57 -4.17 -6.52
CA LYS A 292 4.71 -3.76 -5.11
C LYS A 292 5.91 -4.48 -4.50
N MET A 293 6.67 -3.80 -3.63
CA MET A 293 7.69 -4.51 -2.83
C MET A 293 7.02 -5.60 -1.99
N SER A 294 7.55 -6.80 -2.09
CA SER A 294 7.08 -7.95 -1.33
C SER A 294 8.25 -8.60 -0.60
N ALA A 295 8.00 -8.99 0.66
CA ALA A 295 8.95 -9.77 1.44
C ALA A 295 9.26 -11.15 0.81
N SER A 296 8.43 -11.63 -0.12
CA SER A 296 8.62 -12.92 -0.81
C SER A 296 9.73 -12.92 -1.88
N SER A 297 10.25 -11.75 -2.27
CA SER A 297 11.37 -11.64 -3.23
C SER A 297 12.46 -10.75 -2.65
N SER A 298 13.56 -11.35 -2.20
CA SER A 298 14.67 -10.65 -1.53
C SER A 298 15.41 -9.67 -2.43
N SER A 299 15.30 -9.81 -3.75
CA SER A 299 15.84 -8.87 -4.75
C SER A 299 14.89 -7.72 -5.07
N SER A 300 13.63 -7.77 -4.63
CA SER A 300 12.62 -6.74 -4.92
C SER A 300 12.61 -5.58 -3.92
N ALA A 301 13.13 -5.81 -2.72
CA ALA A 301 12.98 -4.89 -1.60
C ALA A 301 14.30 -4.54 -0.91
N ILE A 302 14.35 -3.33 -0.35
CA ILE A 302 15.39 -2.88 0.57
C ILE A 302 14.84 -3.00 2.00
N TYR A 303 15.47 -3.84 2.81
CA TYR A 303 15.06 -4.13 4.19
C TYR A 303 15.76 -3.19 5.17
N VAL A 304 15.13 -2.94 6.32
CA VAL A 304 15.74 -2.13 7.40
C VAL A 304 16.96 -2.79 8.03
N THR A 305 17.17 -4.07 7.76
CA THR A 305 18.32 -4.87 8.19
C THR A 305 19.43 -4.95 7.14
N ASP A 306 19.23 -4.39 5.93
CA ASP A 306 20.27 -4.38 4.89
C ASP A 306 21.45 -3.48 5.31
N THR A 307 22.66 -4.01 5.20
CA THR A 307 23.91 -3.24 5.34
C THR A 307 24.06 -2.22 4.21
N ALA A 308 24.88 -1.17 4.44
CA ALA A 308 25.18 -0.17 3.41
C ALA A 308 25.64 -0.78 2.07
N ASN A 309 26.44 -1.85 2.11
CA ASN A 309 26.89 -2.57 0.91
C ASN A 309 25.74 -3.31 0.20
N GLN A 310 24.80 -3.89 0.95
CA GLN A 310 23.62 -4.55 0.38
C GLN A 310 22.70 -3.52 -0.29
N ILE A 311 22.44 -2.38 0.38
CA ILE A 311 21.63 -1.28 -0.18
C ILE A 311 22.24 -0.80 -1.51
N LYS A 312 23.54 -0.47 -1.51
CA LYS A 312 24.27 -0.03 -2.70
C LYS A 312 24.18 -1.06 -3.83
N LYS A 313 24.41 -2.34 -3.52
CA LYS A 313 24.34 -3.42 -4.51
C LYS A 313 22.92 -3.57 -5.06
N LYS A 314 21.89 -3.46 -4.22
CA LYS A 314 20.49 -3.60 -4.62
C LYS A 314 20.06 -2.48 -5.55
N ILE A 315 20.37 -1.23 -5.19
CA ILE A 315 20.11 -0.07 -6.06
C ILE A 315 20.83 -0.24 -7.39
N ASN A 316 22.15 -0.44 -7.39
CA ASN A 316 22.92 -0.48 -8.63
C ASN A 316 22.58 -1.67 -9.55
N LYS A 317 22.14 -2.80 -9.00
CA LYS A 317 21.92 -4.04 -9.78
C LYS A 317 20.45 -4.27 -10.15
N TYR A 318 19.52 -3.88 -9.30
CA TYR A 318 18.12 -4.27 -9.43
C TYR A 318 17.15 -3.12 -9.59
N ALA A 319 17.53 -1.87 -9.24
CA ALA A 319 16.66 -0.73 -9.46
C ALA A 319 16.51 -0.49 -10.96
N PHE A 320 15.27 -0.54 -11.45
CA PHE A 320 14.96 -0.22 -12.83
C PHE A 320 15.34 1.23 -13.13
N SER A 321 16.11 1.42 -14.21
CA SER A 321 16.53 2.73 -14.65
C SER A 321 15.67 3.21 -15.81
N GLY A 322 15.24 4.47 -15.73
CA GLY A 322 14.64 5.19 -16.85
C GLY A 322 15.67 5.82 -17.78
N GLY A 323 16.96 5.63 -17.51
CA GLY A 323 18.07 6.08 -18.34
C GLY A 323 18.28 5.24 -19.60
N ARG A 324 19.28 5.63 -20.39
CA ARG A 324 19.68 4.94 -21.62
C ARG A 324 20.81 3.95 -21.35
N VAL A 325 20.96 2.98 -22.26
CA VAL A 325 21.97 1.92 -22.15
C VAL A 325 23.38 2.50 -22.29
N SER A 326 23.56 3.43 -23.24
CA SER A 326 24.85 4.08 -23.48
C SER A 326 24.91 5.49 -22.88
N ALA A 327 26.12 5.91 -22.49
CA ALA A 327 26.36 7.28 -22.01
C ALA A 327 26.14 8.34 -23.10
N GLU A 328 26.26 7.96 -24.38
CA GLU A 328 26.02 8.83 -25.53
C GLU A 328 24.52 9.13 -25.67
N GLU A 329 23.68 8.10 -25.73
CA GLU A 329 22.22 8.27 -25.76
C GLU A 329 21.71 8.97 -24.50
N GLN A 330 22.28 8.67 -23.32
CA GLN A 330 21.89 9.34 -22.08
C GLN A 330 22.15 10.85 -22.16
N ARG A 331 23.26 11.27 -22.77
CA ARG A 331 23.55 12.69 -23.01
C ARG A 331 22.66 13.28 -24.10
N GLU A 332 22.28 12.51 -25.11
CA GLU A 332 21.48 13.05 -26.21
C GLU A 332 19.99 13.17 -25.87
N PHE A 333 19.43 12.22 -25.11
CA PHE A 333 17.99 12.10 -24.91
C PHE A 333 17.55 12.25 -23.45
N GLY A 334 18.47 12.27 -22.49
CA GLY A 334 18.13 12.25 -21.06
C GLY A 334 17.47 10.94 -20.61
N ALA A 335 17.10 10.89 -19.32
CA ALA A 335 16.37 9.80 -18.70
C ALA A 335 14.86 10.11 -18.61
N ASN A 336 14.03 9.08 -18.72
CA ASN A 336 12.63 9.13 -18.32
C ASN A 336 12.53 8.93 -16.80
N VAL A 337 12.54 10.03 -16.05
CA VAL A 337 12.49 10.02 -14.57
C VAL A 337 11.16 9.52 -14.00
N ASP A 338 10.08 9.56 -14.78
CA ASP A 338 8.76 9.10 -14.33
C ASP A 338 8.73 7.59 -14.08
N VAL A 339 9.61 6.84 -14.73
CA VAL A 339 9.74 5.38 -14.58
C VAL A 339 11.01 4.96 -13.83
N ASP A 340 11.91 5.90 -13.51
CA ASP A 340 13.18 5.60 -12.85
C ASP A 340 13.01 5.36 -11.35
N VAL A 341 13.25 4.12 -10.90
CA VAL A 341 13.01 3.72 -9.51
C VAL A 341 13.90 4.47 -8.53
N SER A 342 15.12 4.84 -8.93
CA SER A 342 16.03 5.60 -8.06
C SER A 342 15.52 7.02 -7.85
N TYR A 343 15.07 7.69 -8.92
CA TYR A 343 14.43 9.00 -8.82
C TYR A 343 13.14 8.95 -8.00
N ILE A 344 12.31 7.92 -8.20
CA ILE A 344 11.10 7.73 -7.40
C ILE A 344 11.47 7.56 -5.93
N TYR A 345 12.45 6.74 -5.56
CA TYR A 345 12.86 6.60 -4.15
C TYR A 345 13.33 7.93 -3.55
N LEU A 346 14.05 8.75 -4.33
CA LEU A 346 14.41 10.11 -3.91
C LEU A 346 13.16 10.97 -3.66
N SER A 347 12.13 10.87 -4.49
CA SER A 347 10.88 11.62 -4.27
C SER A 347 10.16 11.23 -2.97
N PHE A 348 10.46 10.06 -2.40
CA PHE A 348 9.99 9.68 -1.07
C PHE A 348 10.91 10.17 0.05
N PHE A 349 12.22 9.98 -0.05
CA PHE A 349 13.12 10.14 1.10
C PHE A 349 13.99 11.40 1.11
N LEU A 350 14.08 12.14 0.00
CA LEU A 350 14.78 13.42 -0.04
C LEU A 350 13.83 14.55 0.34
N ASP A 351 13.99 15.18 1.50
CA ASP A 351 13.07 16.22 1.99
C ASP A 351 13.13 17.54 1.20
N ASP A 352 14.27 17.86 0.60
CA ASP A 352 14.50 19.11 -0.12
C ASP A 352 13.89 19.07 -1.53
N ASP A 353 12.78 19.79 -1.72
CA ASP A 353 12.09 19.89 -3.01
C ASP A 353 12.93 20.61 -4.08
N ALA A 354 13.74 21.60 -3.70
CA ALA A 354 14.59 22.32 -4.65
C ALA A 354 15.68 21.39 -5.15
N LYS A 355 16.28 20.58 -4.25
CA LYS A 355 17.26 19.57 -4.64
C LYS A 355 16.65 18.46 -5.48
N LEU A 356 15.44 18.00 -5.14
CA LEU A 356 14.75 17.00 -5.95
C LEU A 356 14.47 17.53 -7.36
N LYS A 357 14.04 18.79 -7.48
CA LYS A 357 13.84 19.46 -8.78
C LYS A 357 15.14 19.61 -9.57
N GLU A 358 16.24 19.97 -8.91
CA GLU A 358 17.56 20.03 -9.55
C GLU A 358 17.95 18.67 -10.14
N ILE A 359 17.77 17.59 -9.37
CA ILE A 359 18.06 16.21 -9.83
C ILE A 359 17.17 15.85 -11.03
N HIS A 360 15.88 16.17 -10.96
CA HIS A 360 14.95 16.00 -12.07
C HIS A 360 15.47 16.68 -13.34
N ASP A 361 15.73 17.99 -13.26
CA ASP A 361 16.13 18.79 -14.42
C ASP A 361 17.45 18.28 -15.03
N VAL A 362 18.41 17.88 -14.20
CA VAL A 362 19.71 17.34 -14.64
C VAL A 362 19.57 15.96 -15.28
N CYS A 363 18.72 15.09 -14.75
CA CYS A 363 18.53 13.73 -15.28
C CYS A 363 17.68 13.71 -16.56
N SER A 364 16.68 14.58 -16.65
CA SER A 364 15.73 14.62 -17.77
C SER A 364 16.23 15.43 -18.97
N SER A 365 17.14 16.38 -18.77
CA SER A 365 17.63 17.24 -19.85
C SER A 365 18.88 16.67 -20.52
N PRO A 366 19.00 16.70 -21.86
CA PRO A 366 20.29 16.54 -22.50
C PRO A 366 21.22 17.70 -22.08
N PRO A 367 22.53 17.48 -21.85
CA PRO A 367 23.44 18.57 -21.51
C PRO A 367 23.38 19.64 -22.60
N LEU A 368 23.27 20.91 -22.18
CA LEU A 368 23.38 22.05 -23.08
C LEU A 368 24.72 21.92 -23.84
N ARG A 369 24.63 21.63 -25.15
CA ARG A 369 25.80 21.70 -26.05
C ARG A 369 26.16 23.18 -26.18
N TYR A 370 27.22 23.61 -25.49
CA TYR A 370 27.88 24.89 -25.74
C TYR A 370 28.91 24.76 -26.86
#